data_AF-A0AAU0RCV1-F1
#
_entry.id   AF-A0AAU0RCV1-F1
#
_cell.length_a   1.000
_cell.length_b   1.000
_cell.length_c   1.000
_cell.angle_alpha   90.00
_cell.angle_beta   90.00
_cell.angle_gamma   90.00
#
_symmetry.space_group_name_H-M   'P 1'
#
loop_
_entity.id
_entity.type
_entity.pdbx_description
1 polymer ?
#
loop_
_entity_poly.entity_id
_entity_poly.type
_entity_poly.pdbx_seq_one_letter_code
_entity_poly.pdbx_strand_id
1 'polypeptide(L)' 'MGREITKYSLSGDATLNGMCAMVFAEVYRKDDSWKFRAPGEPHQTDSFVEILKKYM' A
#
# COMPACT_ATOMS: atom_id res chain seq x y z
N MET A 1 1.59 -2.22 -25.30
CA MET A 1 0.41 -2.58 -24.50
C MET A 1 0.86 -2.71 -23.05
N GLY A 2 0.38 -1.86 -22.15
CA GLY A 2 0.69 -1.96 -20.71
C GLY A 2 -0.26 -2.95 -20.04
N ARG A 3 0.26 -3.78 -19.13
CA ARG A 3 -0.55 -4.67 -18.29
C ARG A 3 -0.68 -4.02 -16.91
N GLU A 4 -1.92 -3.80 -16.48
CA GLU A 4 -2.20 -3.36 -15.11
C GLU A 4 -1.65 -4.40 -14.11
N ILE A 5 -0.93 -3.94 -13.09
CA ILE A 5 -0.27 -4.80 -12.09
C ILE A 5 -1.17 -4.97 -10.86
N THR A 6 -1.87 -3.92 -10.43
CA THR A 6 -2.84 -3.98 -9.34
C THR A 6 -3.81 -2.81 -9.39
N LYS A 7 -4.97 -2.96 -8.74
CA LYS A 7 -6.01 -1.94 -8.56
C LYS A 7 -6.68 -2.13 -7.21
N TYR A 8 -6.89 -1.05 -6.47
CA TYR A 8 -7.69 -1.02 -5.25
C TYR A 8 -8.91 -0.12 -5.41
N SER A 9 -10.05 -0.56 -4.90
CA SER A 9 -11.25 0.27 -4.77
C SER A 9 -11.31 0.84 -3.36
N LEU A 10 -10.97 2.12 -3.20
CA LEU A 10 -11.01 2.79 -1.89
C LEU A 10 -12.45 3.15 -1.48
N SER A 11 -13.26 3.50 -2.47
CA SER A 11 -14.69 3.73 -2.29
C SER A 11 -15.45 2.42 -2.50
N GLY A 12 -16.28 2.03 -1.54
CA GLY A 12 -17.16 0.85 -1.63
C GLY A 12 -16.75 -0.34 -0.78
N ASP A 13 -15.59 -0.28 -0.11
CA ASP A 13 -15.20 -1.26 0.89
C ASP A 13 -15.41 -0.68 2.30
N ALA A 14 -16.39 -1.21 3.03
CA ALA A 14 -16.70 -0.75 4.38
C ALA A 14 -15.56 -0.99 5.38
N THR A 15 -14.60 -1.87 5.08
CA THR A 15 -13.40 -2.08 5.91
C THR A 15 -12.43 -0.91 5.85
N LEU A 16 -12.55 -0.05 4.84
CA LEU A 16 -11.75 1.17 4.68
C LEU A 16 -12.41 2.41 5.32
N ASN A 17 -13.60 2.26 5.90
CA ASN A 17 -14.28 3.37 6.57
C ASN A 17 -13.47 3.86 7.77
N GLY A 18 -13.21 5.17 7.82
CA GLY A 18 -12.41 5.79 8.88
C GLY A 18 -10.91 5.52 8.78
N MET A 19 -10.44 4.93 7.66
CA MET A 19 -9.02 4.85 7.33
C MET A 19 -8.60 6.13 6.60
N CYS A 20 -7.48 6.71 7.03
CA CYS A 20 -6.99 8.00 6.56
C CYS A 20 -5.84 7.86 5.55
N ALA A 21 -5.08 6.77 5.61
CA ALA A 21 -3.97 6.48 4.72
C ALA A 21 -3.92 5.00 4.34
N MET A 22 -3.20 4.65 3.26
CA MET A 22 -2.99 3.26 2.85
C MET A 22 -1.60 3.09 2.23
N VAL A 23 -0.89 2.02 2.61
CA VAL A 23 0.29 1.53 1.88
C VAL A 23 -0.19 0.75 0.67
N PHE A 24 -0.17 1.40 -0.50
CA PHE A 24 -0.66 0.82 -1.75
C PHE A 24 0.15 -0.39 -2.21
N ALA A 25 1.47 -0.22 -2.32
CA ALA A 25 2.37 -1.25 -2.82
C ALA A 25 3.78 -1.05 -2.29
N GLU A 26 4.54 -2.15 -2.30
CA GLU A 26 5.95 -2.22 -1.99
C GLU A 26 6.72 -2.80 -3.18
N VAL A 27 7.91 -2.27 -3.42
CA VAL A 27 8.85 -2.78 -4.41
C VAL A 27 10.14 -3.11 -3.67
N TYR A 28 10.58 -4.36 -3.78
CA TYR A 28 11.73 -4.84 -3.01
C TYR A 28 12.68 -5.65 -3.89
N ARG A 29 13.95 -5.66 -3.48
CA ARG A 29 15.00 -6.43 -4.16
C ARG A 29 14.95 -7.88 -3.71
N LYS A 30 14.91 -8.82 -4.65
CA LYS A 30 14.99 -10.25 -4.36
C LYS A 30 15.60 -10.98 -5.56
N ASP A 31 16.58 -11.84 -5.31
CA ASP A 31 17.25 -12.67 -6.33
C ASP A 31 17.76 -11.84 -7.53
N ASP A 32 18.53 -10.77 -7.27
CA ASP A 32 19.03 -9.83 -8.30
C ASP A 32 17.96 -9.20 -9.22
N SER A 33 16.71 -9.22 -8.78
CA SER A 33 15.57 -8.63 -9.48
C SER A 33 14.77 -7.71 -8.57
N TRP A 34 13.93 -6.87 -9.17
CA TRP A 34 12.92 -6.11 -8.45
C TRP A 34 11.61 -6.88 -8.49
N LYS A 35 10.99 -7.05 -7.32
CA LYS A 35 9.66 -7.65 -7.20
C LYS A 35 8.69 -6.61 -6.67
N PHE A 36 7.47 -6.66 -7.20
CA PHE A 36 6.37 -5.82 -6.78
C PHE A 36 5.39 -6.63 -5.95
N ARG A 37 4.91 -6.07 -4.84
CA ARG A 37 3.81 -6.60 -4.04
C ARG A 37 2.87 -5.47 -3.69
N ALA A 38 1.58 -5.77 -3.68
CA ALA A 38 0.54 -4.83 -3.31
C ALA A 38 -0.19 -5.39 -2.08
N PRO A 39 0.14 -4.94 -0.85
CA PRO A 39 -0.58 -5.36 0.34
C PRO A 39 -1.87 -4.56 0.52
N GLY A 40 -1.92 -3.29 0.10
CA GLY A 40 -3.09 -2.42 0.29
C GLY A 40 -3.44 -2.21 1.77
N GLU A 41 -2.44 -1.99 2.62
CA GLU A 41 -2.60 -1.95 4.08
C GLU A 41 -3.17 -0.58 4.51
N PRO A 42 -4.39 -0.50 5.07
CA PRO A 42 -4.96 0.75 5.50
C PRO A 42 -4.51 1.15 6.91
N HIS A 43 -4.53 2.46 7.17
CA HIS A 43 -4.15 3.07 8.44
C HIS A 43 -5.16 4.15 8.84
N GLN A 44 -5.50 4.19 10.13
CA GLN A 44 -6.41 5.20 10.69
C GLN A 44 -5.74 6.56 10.92
N THR A 45 -4.42 6.61 10.89
CA THR A 45 -3.64 7.85 11.02
C THR A 45 -3.37 8.45 9.65
N ASP A 46 -3.38 9.79 9.57
CA ASP A 46 -2.87 10.56 8.43
C ASP A 46 -1.41 10.98 8.63
N SER A 47 -0.82 10.66 9.80
CA SER A 47 0.57 10.98 10.11
C SER A 47 1.52 10.07 9.34
N PHE A 48 2.11 10.62 8.27
CA PHE A 48 3.15 9.95 7.49
C PHE A 48 4.31 9.45 8.37
N VAL A 49 4.69 10.23 9.39
CA VAL A 49 5.82 9.88 10.28
C VAL A 49 5.52 8.61 11.09
N GLU A 50 4.29 8.43 11.56
CA GLU A 50 3.88 7.21 12.28
C GLU A 50 3.95 5.97 11.40
N ILE A 51 3.56 6.11 10.12
CA ILE A 51 3.64 5.03 9.14
C ILE A 51 5.12 4.74 8.83
N LEU A 52 5.93 5.76 8.60
CA LEU A 52 7.34 5.64 8.21
C LEU A 52 8.19 4.94 9.28
N LYS A 53 7.89 5.16 10.57
CA LYS A 53 8.61 4.51 11.69
C LYS A 53 8.60 2.98 11.62
N LYS A 54 7.64 2.36 10.92
CA LYS A 54 7.59 0.90 10.73
C LYS A 54 8.63 0.37 9.73
N TYR A 55 9.24 1.27 8.94
CA TYR A 55 10.16 0.95 7.85
C TYR A 55 11.59 1.49 8.07
N MET A 56 11.82 2.16 9.20
CA MET A 56 13.15 2.63 9.61
C MET A 56 13.91 1.57 10.40
#